data_AF-A0A4Z1A0H8-F1
#
_entry.id   AF-A0A4Z1A0H8-F1
#
_cell.length_a   1.000
_cell.length_b   1.000
_cell.length_c   1.000
_cell.angle_alpha   90.00
_cell.angle_beta   90.00
_cell.angle_gamma   90.00
#
_symmetry.space_group_name_H-M   'P 1'
#
loop_
_entity.id
_entity.type
_entity.pdbx_description
1 polymer ?
#
loop_
_entity_poly.entity_id
_entity_poly.type
_entity_poly.pdbx_seq_one_letter_code
_entity_poly.pdbx_strand_id
1 'polypeptide(L)'
;MTNFKQKLPILSPLFIALVIFHSLFVEYTVQFPDFISTDSPEQNAEMMKPKVIQESGLIGKIAYLESFLLELESKELPIDTDLEDTKDSVKRVLIGQKLFLGLVLFYLFLTFSAAVTFAFRAWFHKSIAHVLYPVSLVVLLPKLFIQLNLMAQKDILSYFHSAFLLFTYVITILAYRTIIKDKELYEGFQALQFSSSLEEEGRSPSNTKTGSYFAPIFHVIVIIFIGILIGNLIYIPLFLLQKHYVSEFSYFIFFLIALLSVFYIFNYNKVGGESKNKNWQNLAVSFAYLQYRFLRNGFLSIFSTILIILFVTFLFSLLLFNIDLIQNNLGLFGKASEF
;
A
#
# COMPACT_ATOMS: atom_id res chain seq x y z
N MET A 1 -34.15 -0.71 -16.64
CA MET A 1 -33.47 -0.68 -15.31
C MET A 1 -32.52 -1.86 -15.08
N THR A 2 -32.76 -3.05 -15.67
CA THR A 2 -31.90 -4.26 -15.55
C THR A 2 -30.49 -4.08 -16.12
N ASN A 3 -30.36 -3.49 -17.33
CA ASN A 3 -29.05 -3.26 -17.96
C ASN A 3 -28.16 -2.27 -17.21
N PHE A 4 -28.74 -1.28 -16.52
CA PHE A 4 -27.97 -0.30 -15.75
C PHE A 4 -27.38 -0.93 -14.48
N LYS A 5 -28.15 -1.75 -13.77
CA LYS A 5 -27.67 -2.46 -12.58
C LYS A 5 -26.53 -3.43 -12.89
N GLN A 6 -26.54 -4.05 -14.07
CA GLN A 6 -25.46 -4.95 -14.52
C GLN A 6 -24.16 -4.22 -14.89
N LYS A 7 -24.23 -2.94 -15.28
CA LYS A 7 -23.04 -2.14 -15.63
C LYS A 7 -22.42 -1.42 -14.43
N LEU A 8 -23.14 -1.27 -13.32
CA LEU A 8 -22.66 -0.59 -12.11
C LEU A 8 -21.33 -1.16 -11.58
N PRO A 9 -21.12 -2.48 -11.47
CA PRO A 9 -19.84 -3.05 -11.03
C PRO A 9 -18.63 -2.73 -11.91
N ILE A 10 -18.85 -2.33 -13.17
CA ILE A 10 -17.79 -1.94 -14.12
C ILE A 10 -17.57 -0.42 -14.07
N LEU A 11 -18.64 0.36 -13.91
CA LEU A 11 -18.56 1.83 -13.87
C LEU A 11 -18.11 2.37 -12.51
N SER A 12 -18.49 1.73 -11.40
CA SER A 12 -18.13 2.20 -10.06
C SER A 12 -16.62 2.30 -9.84
N PRO A 13 -15.80 1.30 -10.22
CA PRO A 13 -14.35 1.41 -10.09
C PRO A 13 -13.78 2.59 -10.89
N LEU A 14 -14.35 2.94 -12.05
CA LEU A 14 -13.91 4.09 -12.83
C LEU A 14 -14.17 5.42 -12.10
N PHE A 15 -15.33 5.59 -11.47
CA PHE A 15 -15.59 6.79 -10.66
C PHE A 15 -14.66 6.88 -9.46
N ILE A 16 -14.41 5.76 -8.78
CA ILE A 16 -13.43 5.70 -7.69
C ILE A 16 -12.04 6.09 -8.22
N ALA A 17 -11.63 5.55 -9.36
CA ALA A 17 -10.34 5.87 -9.99
C ALA A 17 -10.19 7.36 -10.26
N LEU A 18 -11.24 8.03 -10.76
CA LEU A 18 -11.23 9.48 -11.00
C LEU A 18 -11.00 10.29 -9.71
N VAL A 19 -11.65 9.91 -8.60
CA VAL A 19 -11.44 10.58 -7.30
C VAL A 19 -10.01 10.41 -6.81
N ILE A 20 -9.46 9.20 -6.94
CA ILE A 20 -8.10 8.91 -6.49
C ILE A 20 -7.07 9.57 -7.40
N PHE A 21 -7.29 9.57 -8.71
CA PHE A 21 -6.45 10.27 -9.66
C PHE A 21 -6.43 11.78 -9.39
N HIS A 22 -7.59 12.40 -9.14
CA HIS A 22 -7.66 13.80 -8.72
C HIS A 22 -6.82 14.07 -7.46
N SER A 23 -6.83 13.13 -6.50
CA SER A 23 -6.09 13.25 -5.25
C SER A 23 -4.56 13.21 -5.41
N LEU A 24 -4.05 12.74 -6.55
CA LEU A 24 -2.62 12.82 -6.87
C LEU A 24 -2.15 14.26 -7.10
N PHE A 25 -3.05 15.13 -7.56
CA PHE A 25 -2.75 16.50 -7.97
C PHE A 25 -3.29 17.54 -7.00
N VAL A 26 -4.40 17.25 -6.33
CA VAL A 26 -5.07 18.17 -5.42
C VAL A 26 -5.40 17.49 -4.10
N GLU A 27 -4.96 18.09 -3.01
CA GLU A 27 -5.34 17.68 -1.65
C GLU A 27 -6.00 18.86 -0.93
N TYR A 28 -6.79 18.55 0.09
CA TYR A 28 -7.47 19.55 0.90
C TYR A 28 -7.14 19.26 2.36
N THR A 29 -6.66 20.27 3.08
CA THR A 29 -6.25 20.15 4.48
C THR A 29 -7.06 21.12 5.33
N VAL A 30 -7.26 20.75 6.60
CA VAL A 30 -7.90 21.62 7.58
C VAL A 30 -6.81 22.44 8.25
N GLN A 31 -6.76 23.73 7.95
CA GLN A 31 -5.92 24.68 8.65
C GLN A 31 -6.64 25.14 9.91
N PHE A 32 -6.08 24.79 11.06
CA PHE A 32 -6.50 25.36 12.33
C PHE A 32 -5.89 26.75 12.48
N PRO A 33 -6.64 27.72 13.02
CA PRO A 33 -6.11 29.06 13.18
C PRO A 33 -5.02 29.09 14.26
N ASP A 34 -3.96 29.83 13.97
CA ASP A 34 -2.98 30.19 14.98
C ASP A 34 -3.64 31.13 15.99
N PHE A 35 -3.47 30.85 17.29
CA PHE A 35 -3.95 31.73 18.35
C PHE A 35 -3.14 33.02 18.33
N ILE A 36 -3.56 34.00 17.53
CA ILE A 36 -3.01 35.34 17.54
C ILE A 36 -3.99 36.23 18.31
N SER A 37 -3.55 36.71 19.48
CA SER A 37 -4.30 37.70 20.26
C SER A 37 -4.21 39.06 19.58
N THR A 38 -5.23 39.43 18.79
CA THR A 38 -5.39 40.79 18.26
C THR A 38 -6.72 41.40 18.73
N ASP A 39 -6.69 42.69 19.07
CA ASP A 39 -7.70 43.45 19.83
C ASP A 39 -9.04 43.74 19.09
N SER A 40 -9.34 43.07 17.97
CA SER A 40 -10.54 43.33 17.17
C SER A 40 -11.55 42.15 17.23
N PRO A 41 -12.67 42.27 17.98
CA PRO A 41 -13.59 41.15 18.24
C PRO A 41 -14.34 40.62 17.01
N GLU A 42 -14.53 41.44 15.96
CA GLU A 42 -15.23 41.03 14.73
C GLU A 42 -14.33 40.25 13.76
N GLN A 43 -13.03 40.58 13.67
CA GLN A 43 -12.05 39.79 12.92
C GLN A 43 -11.72 38.47 13.63
N ASN A 44 -11.78 38.47 14.97
CA ASN A 44 -11.61 37.29 15.82
C ASN A 44 -12.62 36.16 15.51
N ALA A 45 -13.87 36.46 15.16
CA ALA A 45 -14.89 35.43 14.92
C ALA A 45 -14.73 34.66 13.58
N GLU A 46 -14.17 35.30 12.55
CA GLU A 46 -13.84 34.65 11.27
C GLU A 46 -12.44 34.01 11.27
N MET A 47 -11.50 34.57 12.04
CA MET A 47 -10.16 34.00 12.21
C MET A 47 -10.16 32.76 13.11
N MET A 48 -11.13 32.57 14.02
CA MET A 48 -11.16 31.41 14.93
C MET A 48 -11.77 30.11 14.37
N LYS A 49 -12.24 30.10 13.11
CA LYS A 49 -12.84 28.88 12.51
C LYS A 49 -11.80 28.10 11.70
N PRO A 50 -11.71 26.77 11.85
CA PRO A 50 -10.90 25.93 10.98
C PRO A 50 -11.29 26.18 9.52
N LYS A 51 -10.30 26.49 8.67
CA LYS A 51 -10.50 26.71 7.24
C LYS A 51 -9.99 25.51 6.47
N VAL A 52 -10.64 25.19 5.36
CA VAL A 52 -10.14 24.14 4.47
C VAL A 52 -9.39 24.83 3.36
N ILE A 53 -8.11 24.53 3.23
CA ILE A 53 -7.27 25.08 2.17
C ILE A 53 -6.98 24.00 1.13
N GLN A 54 -6.83 24.44 -0.11
CA GLN A 54 -6.37 23.58 -1.19
C GLN A 54 -4.85 23.57 -1.20
N GLU A 55 -4.28 22.37 -1.15
CA GLU A 55 -2.84 22.13 -1.26
C GLU A 55 -2.53 21.35 -2.53
N SER A 56 -1.26 21.40 -2.92
CA SER A 56 -0.69 20.46 -3.89
C SER A 56 -0.94 19.03 -3.43
N GLY A 57 -1.44 18.19 -4.34
CA GLY A 57 -1.62 16.77 -4.07
C GLY A 57 -0.29 16.04 -3.89
N LEU A 58 -0.39 14.71 -3.77
CA LEU A 58 0.75 13.84 -3.45
C LEU A 58 1.98 14.06 -4.35
N ILE A 59 1.78 14.21 -5.67
CA ILE A 59 2.88 14.42 -6.61
C ILE A 59 3.56 15.77 -6.35
N GLY A 60 2.79 16.83 -6.12
CA GLY A 60 3.33 18.14 -5.83
C GLY A 60 4.04 18.20 -4.48
N LYS A 61 3.56 17.46 -3.47
CA LYS A 61 4.24 17.31 -2.17
C LYS A 61 5.59 16.62 -2.31
N ILE A 62 5.66 15.54 -3.09
CA ILE A 62 6.92 14.85 -3.38
C ILE A 62 7.90 15.79 -4.10
N ALA A 63 7.45 16.46 -5.16
CA ALA A 63 8.28 17.39 -5.92
C ALA A 63 8.80 18.54 -5.05
N TYR A 64 7.94 19.11 -4.19
CA TYR A 64 8.32 20.14 -3.23
C TYR A 64 9.40 19.66 -2.26
N LEU A 65 9.21 18.48 -1.65
CA LEU A 65 10.17 17.90 -0.72
C LEU A 65 11.52 17.58 -1.40
N GLU A 66 11.49 17.12 -2.65
CA GLU A 66 12.71 16.89 -3.44
C GLU A 66 13.44 18.21 -3.73
N SER A 67 12.72 19.26 -4.17
CA SER A 67 13.33 20.57 -4.39
C SER A 67 13.89 21.19 -3.11
N PHE A 68 13.17 21.04 -1.99
CA PHE A 68 13.60 21.55 -0.70
C PHE A 68 14.87 20.85 -0.21
N LEU A 69 14.95 19.53 -0.39
CA LEU A 69 16.14 18.76 -0.05
C LEU A 69 17.35 19.15 -0.90
N LEU A 70 17.16 19.36 -2.21
CA LEU A 70 18.22 19.86 -3.09
C LEU A 70 18.72 21.24 -2.67
N GLU A 71 17.80 22.13 -2.27
CA GLU A 71 18.16 23.47 -1.79
C GLU A 71 18.98 23.39 -0.49
N LEU A 72 18.56 22.56 0.46
CA LEU A 72 19.28 22.30 1.71
C LEU A 72 20.68 21.71 1.49
N GLU A 73 20.88 20.92 0.44
CA GLU A 73 22.19 20.35 0.09
C GLU A 73 23.10 21.32 -0.67
N SER A 74 22.52 22.33 -1.32
CA SER A 74 23.25 23.26 -2.21
C SER A 74 23.82 24.49 -1.53
N LYS A 75 23.28 24.90 -0.38
CA LYS A 75 23.73 26.12 0.33
C LYS A 75 24.81 25.77 1.35
N GLU A 76 25.96 26.44 1.28
CA GLU A 76 26.88 26.55 2.42
C GLU A 76 26.16 27.34 3.52
N LEU A 77 25.54 26.62 4.45
CA LEU A 77 24.72 27.21 5.50
C LEU A 77 25.55 27.42 6.78
N PRO A 78 25.21 28.43 7.59
CA PRO A 78 25.96 28.75 8.81
C PRO A 78 25.99 27.57 9.78
N ILE A 79 27.16 27.41 10.43
CA ILE A 79 27.60 26.23 11.20
C ILE A 79 26.67 25.90 12.40
N ASP A 80 25.83 26.84 12.84
CA ASP A 80 24.98 26.71 14.05
C ASP A 80 23.52 26.27 13.77
N THR A 81 23.25 25.55 12.68
CA THR A 81 21.91 25.01 12.40
C THR A 81 21.84 23.50 12.65
N ASP A 82 20.79 23.01 13.31
CA ASP A 82 20.42 21.57 13.44
C ASP A 82 19.96 20.99 12.09
N LEU A 83 20.87 21.09 11.10
CA LEU A 83 20.59 20.92 9.69
C LEU A 83 20.55 19.43 9.30
N GLU A 84 21.40 18.61 9.94
CA GLU A 84 21.41 17.16 9.71
C GLU A 84 20.09 16.53 10.15
N ASP A 85 19.57 16.92 11.31
CA ASP A 85 18.29 16.43 11.83
C ASP A 85 17.10 16.86 10.95
N THR A 86 17.12 18.11 10.47
CA THR A 86 16.10 18.62 9.54
C THR A 86 16.16 17.87 8.21
N LYS A 87 17.37 17.68 7.66
CA LYS A 87 17.61 16.94 6.41
C LYS A 87 17.14 15.49 6.53
N ASP A 88 17.46 14.81 7.62
CA ASP A 88 17.04 13.43 7.85
C ASP A 88 15.54 13.33 8.07
N SER A 89 14.92 14.31 8.74
CA SER A 89 13.46 14.40 8.86
C SER A 89 12.79 14.53 7.50
N VAL A 90 13.25 15.46 6.65
CA VAL A 90 12.73 15.66 5.28
C VAL A 90 12.91 14.40 4.44
N LYS A 91 14.08 13.74 4.51
CA LYS A 91 14.33 12.46 3.83
C LYS A 91 13.33 11.38 4.24
N ARG A 92 13.09 11.22 5.55
CA ARG A 92 12.11 10.25 6.07
C ARG A 92 10.70 10.56 5.58
N VAL A 93 10.28 11.82 5.62
CA VAL A 93 8.97 12.24 5.11
C VAL A 93 8.85 11.96 3.60
N LEU A 94 9.87 12.28 2.81
CA LEU A 94 9.91 12.02 1.37
C LEU A 94 9.77 10.52 1.06
N ILE A 95 10.47 9.65 1.79
CA ILE A 95 10.32 8.20 1.67
C ILE A 95 8.88 7.77 1.98
N GLY A 96 8.30 8.29 3.07
CA GLY A 96 6.90 8.05 3.43
C GLY A 96 5.92 8.43 2.31
N GLN A 97 6.10 9.61 1.70
CA GLN A 97 5.26 10.06 0.58
C GLN A 97 5.44 9.19 -0.67
N LYS A 98 6.66 8.75 -0.99
CA LYS A 98 6.92 7.84 -2.12
C LYS A 98 6.28 6.47 -1.92
N LEU A 99 6.33 5.93 -0.69
CA LEU A 99 5.62 4.69 -0.34
C LEU A 99 4.10 4.86 -0.45
N PHE A 100 3.58 6.00 0.04
CA PHE A 100 2.16 6.32 -0.10
C PHE A 100 1.73 6.45 -1.57
N LEU A 101 2.56 7.02 -2.44
CA LEU A 101 2.32 7.05 -3.89
C LEU A 101 2.25 5.64 -4.46
N GLY A 102 3.15 4.75 -4.07
CA GLY A 102 3.09 3.33 -4.45
C GLY A 102 1.77 2.67 -4.04
N LEU A 103 1.27 2.94 -2.84
CA LEU A 103 -0.02 2.44 -2.37
C LEU A 103 -1.21 3.04 -3.15
N VAL A 104 -1.17 4.33 -3.45
CA VAL A 104 -2.21 5.00 -4.26
C VAL A 104 -2.24 4.45 -5.69
N LEU A 105 -1.08 4.22 -6.31
CA LEU A 105 -0.98 3.59 -7.63
C LEU A 105 -1.45 2.13 -7.61
N PHE A 106 -1.10 1.37 -6.57
CA PHE A 106 -1.62 0.01 -6.38
C PHE A 106 -3.15 0.01 -6.24
N TYR A 107 -3.70 0.98 -5.51
CA TYR A 107 -5.13 1.15 -5.34
C TYR A 107 -5.85 1.59 -6.63
N LEU A 108 -5.24 2.47 -7.43
CA LEU A 108 -5.72 2.77 -8.79
C LEU A 108 -5.74 1.51 -9.65
N PHE A 109 -4.69 0.70 -9.61
CA PHE A 109 -4.66 -0.58 -10.32
C PHE A 109 -5.75 -1.54 -9.82
N LEU A 110 -6.10 -1.48 -8.52
CA LEU A 110 -7.18 -2.27 -7.95
C LEU A 110 -8.55 -1.93 -8.54
N THR A 111 -8.79 -0.65 -8.83
CA THR A 111 -10.01 -0.22 -9.53
C THR A 111 -10.11 -0.84 -10.92
N PHE A 112 -9.01 -0.84 -11.67
CA PHE A 112 -8.92 -1.50 -12.98
C PHE A 112 -9.21 -3.00 -12.86
N SER A 113 -8.55 -3.68 -11.93
CA SER A 113 -8.73 -5.13 -11.72
C SER A 113 -10.14 -5.51 -11.31
N ALA A 114 -10.83 -4.70 -10.52
CA ALA A 114 -12.23 -4.93 -10.16
C ALA A 114 -13.16 -4.84 -11.38
N ALA A 115 -12.96 -3.83 -12.24
CA ALA A 115 -13.74 -3.68 -13.46
C ALA A 115 -13.49 -4.85 -14.44
N VAL A 116 -12.22 -5.23 -14.64
CA VAL A 116 -11.80 -6.33 -15.52
C VAL A 116 -12.36 -7.67 -15.05
N THR A 117 -12.23 -8.00 -13.77
CA THR A 117 -12.68 -9.29 -13.24
C THR A 117 -14.19 -9.46 -13.32
N PHE A 118 -14.95 -8.38 -13.13
CA PHE A 118 -16.39 -8.42 -13.33
C PHE A 118 -16.75 -8.51 -14.83
N ALA A 119 -16.13 -7.70 -15.68
CA ALA A 119 -16.42 -7.65 -17.12
C ALA A 119 -16.16 -8.99 -17.83
N PHE A 120 -15.09 -9.69 -17.45
CA PHE A 120 -14.71 -10.99 -18.05
C PHE A 120 -15.15 -12.20 -17.21
N ARG A 121 -16.05 -11.98 -16.25
CA ARG A 121 -16.62 -13.03 -15.39
C ARG A 121 -15.58 -13.94 -14.73
N ALA A 122 -14.50 -13.35 -14.21
CA ALA A 122 -13.45 -14.10 -13.52
C ALA A 122 -13.93 -14.60 -12.14
N TRP A 123 -13.52 -15.82 -11.76
CA TRP A 123 -13.98 -16.45 -10.51
C TRP A 123 -13.64 -15.66 -9.25
N PHE A 124 -12.52 -14.94 -9.24
CA PHE A 124 -12.01 -14.18 -8.09
C PHE A 124 -12.56 -12.74 -8.00
N HIS A 125 -13.56 -12.36 -8.82
CA HIS A 125 -14.15 -11.02 -8.81
C HIS A 125 -14.68 -10.62 -7.43
N LYS A 126 -15.32 -11.56 -6.69
CA LYS A 126 -15.82 -11.28 -5.33
C LYS A 126 -14.69 -10.96 -4.38
N SER A 127 -13.57 -11.68 -4.44
CA SER A 127 -12.42 -11.42 -3.55
C SER A 127 -11.85 -10.02 -3.76
N ILE A 128 -11.71 -9.58 -5.01
CA ILE A 128 -11.29 -8.20 -5.31
C ILE A 128 -12.32 -7.19 -4.81
N ALA A 129 -13.62 -7.46 -5.00
CA ALA A 129 -14.68 -6.57 -4.54
C ALA A 129 -14.71 -6.39 -3.01
N HIS A 130 -14.47 -7.45 -2.24
CA HIS A 130 -14.42 -7.38 -0.77
C HIS A 130 -13.26 -6.52 -0.25
N VAL A 131 -12.23 -6.29 -1.06
CA VAL A 131 -11.15 -5.36 -0.71
C VAL A 131 -11.45 -3.97 -1.23
N LEU A 132 -11.74 -3.83 -2.53
CA LEU A 132 -11.89 -2.51 -3.17
C LEU A 132 -13.02 -1.70 -2.52
N TYR A 133 -14.23 -2.24 -2.45
CA TYR A 133 -15.41 -1.43 -2.12
C TYR A 133 -15.40 -0.94 -0.66
N PRO A 134 -15.12 -1.77 0.36
CA PRO A 134 -15.01 -1.28 1.74
C PRO A 134 -13.91 -0.23 1.92
N VAL A 135 -12.73 -0.45 1.34
CA VAL A 135 -11.63 0.54 1.38
C VAL A 135 -12.06 1.84 0.70
N SER A 136 -12.77 1.76 -0.43
CA SER A 136 -13.29 2.94 -1.14
C SER A 136 -14.26 3.75 -0.28
N LEU A 137 -15.16 3.10 0.45
CA LEU A 137 -16.08 3.81 1.34
C LEU A 137 -15.34 4.54 2.46
N VAL A 138 -14.32 3.91 3.04
CA VAL A 138 -13.47 4.54 4.06
C VAL A 138 -12.69 5.73 3.51
N VAL A 139 -12.17 5.64 2.28
CA VAL A 139 -11.39 6.73 1.64
C VAL A 139 -12.28 7.88 1.15
N LEU A 140 -13.47 7.59 0.64
CA LEU A 140 -14.39 8.60 0.10
C LEU A 140 -15.06 9.43 1.21
N LEU A 141 -15.30 8.82 2.37
CA LEU A 141 -16.05 9.47 3.46
C LEU A 141 -15.36 10.75 3.99
N PRO A 142 -14.05 10.77 4.33
CA PRO A 142 -13.36 12.00 4.71
C PRO A 142 -13.40 13.07 3.61
N LYS A 143 -13.25 12.68 2.34
CA LYS A 143 -13.28 13.62 1.20
C LYS A 143 -14.65 14.29 1.07
N LEU A 144 -15.73 13.53 1.29
CA LEU A 144 -17.08 14.09 1.36
C LEU A 144 -17.20 15.13 2.47
N PHE A 145 -16.74 14.83 3.67
CA PHE A 145 -16.79 15.78 4.79
C PHE A 145 -15.98 17.05 4.53
N ILE A 146 -14.79 16.93 3.94
CA ILE A 146 -13.95 18.08 3.59
C ILE A 146 -14.67 18.99 2.58
N GLN A 147 -15.34 18.41 1.59
CA GLN A 147 -16.02 19.15 0.54
C GLN A 147 -17.32 19.81 1.03
N LEU A 148 -18.03 19.17 1.95
CA LEU A 148 -19.15 19.80 2.67
C LEU A 148 -18.69 21.02 3.49
N ASN A 149 -17.49 20.97 4.10
CA ASN A 149 -16.92 22.11 4.79
C ASN A 149 -16.56 23.26 3.83
N LEU A 150 -16.03 22.95 2.64
CA LEU A 150 -15.76 23.96 1.60
C LEU A 150 -17.05 24.60 1.07
N MET A 151 -18.15 23.86 0.98
CA MET A 151 -19.46 24.43 0.64
C MET A 151 -19.93 25.42 1.71
N ALA A 152 -19.67 25.14 3.00
CA ALA A 152 -19.96 26.09 4.08
C ALA A 152 -19.09 27.36 3.98
N GLN A 153 -17.92 27.27 3.36
CA GLN A 153 -17.03 28.39 3.03
C GLN A 153 -17.37 29.08 1.69
N LYS A 154 -18.49 28.71 1.05
CA LYS A 154 -19.01 29.28 -0.21
C LYS A 154 -18.11 29.08 -1.43
N ASP A 155 -17.25 28.06 -1.44
CA ASP A 155 -16.49 27.72 -2.63
C ASP A 155 -17.39 27.13 -3.73
N ILE A 156 -17.39 27.69 -4.94
CA ILE A 156 -18.32 27.31 -6.02
C ILE A 156 -17.99 25.90 -6.55
N LEU A 157 -16.70 25.55 -6.64
CA LEU A 157 -16.26 24.26 -7.17
C LEU A 157 -16.61 23.11 -6.22
N SER A 158 -16.65 23.38 -4.91
CA SER A 158 -17.02 22.41 -3.88
C SER A 158 -18.44 21.84 -4.05
N TYR A 159 -19.38 22.59 -4.63
CA TYR A 159 -20.74 22.08 -4.91
C TYR A 159 -20.71 20.96 -5.96
N PHE A 160 -19.97 21.16 -7.05
CA PHE A 160 -19.81 20.16 -8.11
C PHE A 160 -19.04 18.94 -7.59
N HIS A 161 -17.95 19.17 -6.86
CA HIS A 161 -17.12 18.09 -6.33
C HIS A 161 -17.88 17.26 -5.28
N SER A 162 -18.64 17.91 -4.38
CA SER A 162 -19.50 17.22 -3.41
C SER A 162 -20.58 16.37 -4.07
N ALA A 163 -21.24 16.90 -5.11
CA ALA A 163 -22.24 16.13 -5.87
C ALA A 163 -21.61 14.91 -6.55
N PHE A 164 -20.43 15.07 -7.16
CA PHE A 164 -19.69 13.97 -7.77
C PHE A 164 -19.26 12.90 -6.76
N LEU A 165 -18.73 13.32 -5.61
CA LEU A 165 -18.35 12.39 -4.54
C LEU A 165 -19.55 11.65 -3.96
N LEU A 166 -20.68 12.34 -3.76
CA LEU A 166 -21.89 11.72 -3.22
C LEU A 166 -22.44 10.67 -4.20
N PHE A 167 -22.48 11.02 -5.49
CA PHE A 167 -22.85 10.09 -6.55
C PHE A 167 -21.93 8.88 -6.58
N THR A 168 -20.61 9.09 -6.51
CA THR A 168 -19.61 8.01 -6.47
C THR A 168 -19.79 7.12 -5.24
N TYR A 169 -20.05 7.70 -4.08
CA TYR A 169 -20.28 6.98 -2.83
C TYR A 169 -21.53 6.08 -2.89
N VAL A 170 -22.65 6.62 -3.38
CA VAL A 170 -23.89 5.85 -3.55
C VAL A 170 -23.72 4.73 -4.58
N ILE A 171 -23.08 5.01 -5.72
CA ILE A 171 -22.80 4.00 -6.74
C ILE A 171 -21.90 2.89 -6.19
N THR A 172 -20.89 3.23 -5.38
CA THR A 172 -19.98 2.28 -4.73
C THR A 172 -20.77 1.30 -3.84
N ILE A 173 -21.69 1.79 -3.02
CA ILE A 173 -22.57 0.94 -2.18
C ILE A 173 -23.45 0.04 -3.05
N LEU A 174 -24.09 0.60 -4.07
CA LEU A 174 -24.99 -0.15 -4.94
C LEU A 174 -24.25 -1.24 -5.73
N ALA A 175 -23.09 -0.92 -6.29
CA ALA A 175 -22.25 -1.87 -7.02
C ALA A 175 -21.76 -3.00 -6.11
N TYR A 176 -21.27 -2.68 -4.91
CA TYR A 176 -20.85 -3.70 -3.93
C TYR A 176 -22.00 -4.64 -3.56
N ARG A 177 -23.18 -4.08 -3.28
CA ARG A 177 -24.38 -4.84 -2.97
C ARG A 177 -24.80 -5.75 -4.13
N THR A 178 -24.69 -5.27 -5.37
CA THR A 178 -24.99 -6.06 -6.56
C THR A 178 -24.04 -7.25 -6.69
N ILE A 179 -22.73 -7.06 -6.48
CA ILE A 179 -21.74 -8.15 -6.58
C ILE A 179 -21.94 -9.20 -5.49
N ILE A 180 -22.21 -8.80 -4.25
CA ILE A 180 -22.38 -9.75 -3.14
C ILE A 180 -23.68 -10.54 -3.30
N LYS A 181 -24.77 -9.86 -3.71
CA LYS A 181 -26.08 -10.49 -3.88
C LYS A 181 -26.18 -11.35 -5.14
N ASP A 182 -25.22 -11.21 -6.06
CA ASP A 182 -25.18 -12.04 -7.24
C ASP A 182 -24.93 -13.51 -6.85
N LYS A 183 -25.92 -14.35 -7.15
CA LYS A 183 -25.86 -15.80 -6.92
C LYS A 183 -25.21 -16.53 -8.08
N GLU A 184 -25.01 -15.87 -9.22
CA GLU A 184 -24.33 -16.50 -10.35
C GLU A 184 -22.87 -16.79 -10.01
N LEU A 185 -22.44 -18.01 -10.28
CA LEU A 185 -21.04 -18.40 -10.17
C LEU A 185 -20.34 -17.93 -11.44
N TYR A 186 -19.29 -17.13 -11.25
CA TYR A 186 -18.43 -16.70 -12.34
C TYR A 186 -17.37 -17.78 -12.52
N GLU A 187 -17.45 -18.51 -13.63
CA GLU A 187 -16.59 -19.67 -13.90
C GLU A 187 -15.42 -19.35 -14.84
N GLY A 188 -15.29 -18.09 -15.27
CA GLY A 188 -14.20 -17.66 -16.12
C GLY A 188 -12.85 -17.80 -15.42
N PHE A 189 -11.85 -18.22 -16.18
CA PHE A 189 -10.44 -18.29 -15.79
C PHE A 189 -10.17 -19.23 -14.59
N GLN A 190 -10.98 -20.28 -14.41
CA GLN A 190 -10.82 -21.27 -13.33
C GLN A 190 -9.47 -21.98 -13.34
N ALA A 191 -8.81 -22.14 -14.49
CA ALA A 191 -7.46 -22.72 -14.57
C ALA A 191 -6.44 -21.97 -13.69
N LEU A 192 -6.63 -20.67 -13.47
CA LEU A 192 -5.81 -19.88 -12.55
C LEU A 192 -5.97 -20.30 -11.08
N GLN A 193 -7.07 -20.94 -10.69
CA GLN A 193 -7.24 -21.46 -9.32
C GLN A 193 -6.22 -22.57 -9.01
N PHE A 194 -5.90 -23.39 -10.02
CA PHE A 194 -4.97 -24.52 -9.93
C PHE A 194 -3.55 -24.15 -10.38
N SER A 195 -3.28 -22.86 -10.63
CA SER A 195 -1.96 -22.42 -11.04
C SER A 195 -0.87 -22.74 -9.99
N SER A 196 -1.20 -22.85 -8.70
CA SER A 196 -0.26 -23.29 -7.67
C SER A 196 0.07 -24.79 -7.76
N SER A 197 -0.89 -25.65 -8.12
CA SER A 197 -0.63 -27.08 -8.34
C SER A 197 0.08 -27.33 -9.68
N LEU A 198 -0.15 -26.48 -10.67
CA LEU A 198 0.59 -26.47 -11.94
C LEU A 198 2.02 -25.92 -11.78
N GLU A 199 2.24 -24.99 -10.84
CA GLU A 199 3.58 -24.58 -10.39
C GLU A 199 4.30 -25.74 -9.66
N GLU A 200 3.58 -26.60 -8.94
CA GLU A 200 4.12 -27.82 -8.31
C GLU A 200 4.42 -28.95 -9.30
N GLU A 201 3.70 -29.09 -10.42
CA GLU A 201 4.02 -30.06 -11.49
C GLU A 201 5.36 -29.78 -12.19
N GLY A 202 5.94 -28.60 -12.02
CA GLY A 202 7.32 -28.29 -12.40
C GLY A 202 8.39 -28.85 -11.45
N ARG A 203 7.98 -29.41 -10.30
CA ARG A 203 8.89 -30.16 -9.43
C ARG A 203 8.98 -31.59 -9.94
N SER A 204 10.18 -31.99 -10.34
CA SER A 204 10.50 -33.41 -10.57
C SER A 204 9.98 -34.23 -9.39
N PRO A 205 9.28 -35.36 -9.62
CA PRO A 205 8.83 -36.22 -8.54
C PRO A 205 10.03 -36.51 -7.64
N SER A 206 9.93 -36.13 -6.36
CA SER A 206 10.96 -36.52 -5.42
C SER A 206 10.84 -38.03 -5.29
N ASN A 207 11.83 -38.73 -5.83
CA ASN A 207 12.03 -40.13 -5.53
C ASN A 207 12.27 -40.21 -4.02
N THR A 208 11.22 -40.48 -3.24
CA THR A 208 11.32 -40.94 -1.86
C THR A 208 11.92 -42.35 -1.87
N LYS A 209 13.21 -42.43 -2.18
CA LYS A 209 14.01 -43.62 -1.92
C LYS A 209 14.33 -43.63 -0.43
N THR A 210 13.68 -44.57 0.25
CA THR A 210 14.21 -45.39 1.35
C THR A 210 15.24 -44.73 2.28
N GLY A 211 14.84 -44.56 3.55
CA GLY A 211 15.61 -43.95 4.61
C GLY A 211 17.04 -44.48 4.74
N SER A 212 18.00 -43.58 4.58
CA SER A 212 19.35 -43.70 5.11
C SER A 212 19.49 -42.77 6.31
N TYR A 213 20.00 -43.28 7.43
CA TYR A 213 20.28 -42.49 8.64
C TYR A 213 21.29 -41.34 8.41
N PHE A 214 21.99 -41.31 7.27
CA PHE A 214 22.89 -40.22 6.87
C PHE A 214 22.22 -39.09 6.09
N ALA A 215 21.03 -39.31 5.54
CA ALA A 215 20.29 -38.28 4.80
C ALA A 215 19.96 -37.02 5.63
N PRO A 216 19.60 -37.11 6.93
CA PRO A 216 19.34 -35.93 7.76
C PRO A 216 20.61 -35.07 7.96
N ILE A 217 21.76 -35.71 8.20
CA ILE A 217 23.03 -35.02 8.43
C ILE A 217 23.48 -34.31 7.14
N PHE A 218 23.38 -35.00 6.00
CA PHE A 218 23.68 -34.40 4.70
C PHE A 218 22.77 -33.20 4.40
N HIS A 219 21.47 -33.31 4.68
CA HIS A 219 20.55 -32.17 4.55
C HIS A 219 20.94 -30.98 5.43
N VAL A 220 21.30 -31.22 6.70
CA VAL A 220 21.75 -30.15 7.59
C VAL A 220 23.01 -29.47 7.06
N ILE A 221 24.01 -30.24 6.60
CA ILE A 221 25.24 -29.68 6.03
C ILE A 221 24.94 -28.86 4.76
N VAL A 222 24.08 -29.36 3.89
CA VAL A 222 23.67 -28.64 2.67
C VAL A 222 22.91 -27.36 3.00
N ILE A 223 22.02 -27.37 4.00
CA ILE A 223 21.31 -26.16 4.46
C ILE A 223 22.30 -25.14 5.02
N ILE A 224 23.26 -25.57 5.83
CA ILE A 224 24.31 -24.69 6.37
C ILE A 224 25.15 -24.10 5.25
N PHE A 225 25.61 -24.93 4.30
CA PHE A 225 26.43 -24.47 3.18
C PHE A 225 25.68 -23.49 2.27
N ILE A 226 24.44 -23.81 1.90
CA ILE A 226 23.58 -22.90 1.12
C ILE A 226 23.31 -21.62 1.93
N GLY A 227 23.08 -21.71 3.23
CA GLY A 227 22.89 -20.55 4.11
C GLY A 227 24.10 -19.62 4.13
N ILE A 228 25.32 -20.19 4.23
CA ILE A 228 26.59 -19.43 4.17
C ILE A 228 26.76 -18.78 2.79
N LEU A 229 26.42 -19.51 1.72
CA LEU A 229 26.60 -19.04 0.35
C LEU A 229 25.60 -17.93 0.00
N ILE A 230 24.33 -18.08 0.36
CA ILE A 230 23.30 -17.03 0.24
C ILE A 230 23.68 -15.84 1.13
N GLY A 231 24.10 -16.09 2.37
CA GLY A 231 24.53 -15.07 3.31
C GLY A 231 25.64 -14.20 2.73
N ASN A 232 26.71 -14.81 2.23
CA ASN A 232 27.90 -14.08 1.77
C ASN A 232 27.76 -13.51 0.35
N LEU A 233 27.11 -14.21 -0.58
CA LEU A 233 27.04 -13.78 -1.98
C LEU A 233 25.83 -12.90 -2.30
N ILE A 234 24.75 -13.03 -1.54
CA ILE A 234 23.49 -12.34 -1.83
C ILE A 234 23.17 -11.36 -0.70
N TYR A 235 23.06 -11.85 0.54
CA TYR A 235 22.58 -11.04 1.66
C TYR A 235 23.55 -9.92 2.04
N ILE A 236 24.83 -10.22 2.27
CA ILE A 236 25.82 -9.19 2.66
C ILE A 236 25.98 -8.12 1.57
N PRO A 237 26.15 -8.45 0.28
CA PRO A 237 26.21 -7.44 -0.77
C PRO A 237 24.93 -6.61 -0.89
N LEU A 238 23.75 -7.24 -0.78
CA LEU A 238 22.48 -6.51 -0.77
C LEU A 238 22.37 -5.58 0.45
N PHE A 239 22.82 -6.02 1.63
CA PHE A 239 22.82 -5.20 2.83
C PHE A 239 23.78 -4.01 2.71
N LEU A 240 24.99 -4.22 2.16
CA LEU A 240 25.95 -3.14 1.91
C LEU A 240 25.42 -2.16 0.85
N LEU A 241 24.77 -2.67 -0.20
CA LEU A 241 24.12 -1.84 -1.22
C LEU A 241 22.97 -1.04 -0.59
N GLN A 242 22.13 -1.65 0.24
CA GLN A 242 21.07 -0.95 0.97
C GLN A 242 21.64 0.11 1.91
N LYS A 243 22.75 -0.17 2.60
CA LYS A 243 23.35 0.75 3.58
C LYS A 243 24.02 1.96 2.93
N HIS A 244 24.77 1.75 1.86
CA HIS A 244 25.63 2.78 1.26
C HIS A 244 25.08 3.39 -0.03
N TYR A 245 24.17 2.70 -0.72
CA TYR A 245 23.62 3.06 -2.03
C TYR A 245 22.10 2.84 -2.05
N VAL A 246 21.39 3.52 -1.13
CA VAL A 246 19.96 3.34 -0.90
C VAL A 246 19.14 3.56 -2.18
N SER A 247 19.51 4.56 -2.99
CA SER A 247 18.82 4.90 -4.23
C SER A 247 18.98 3.81 -5.29
N GLU A 248 20.20 3.34 -5.52
CA GLU A 248 20.55 2.29 -6.47
C GLU A 248 19.95 0.95 -6.04
N PHE A 249 20.01 0.63 -4.74
CA PHE A 249 19.33 -0.52 -4.16
C PHE A 249 17.82 -0.46 -4.42
N SER A 250 17.20 0.71 -4.21
CA SER A 250 15.77 0.90 -4.47
C SER A 250 15.43 0.68 -5.95
N TYR A 251 16.20 1.26 -6.88
CA TYR A 251 16.00 1.04 -8.31
C TYR A 251 16.15 -0.44 -8.69
N PHE A 252 17.16 -1.12 -8.15
CA PHE A 252 17.39 -2.54 -8.38
C PHE A 252 16.22 -3.40 -7.89
N ILE A 253 15.71 -3.14 -6.67
CA ILE A 253 14.55 -3.84 -6.12
C ILE A 253 13.30 -3.60 -6.97
N PHE A 254 13.01 -2.36 -7.36
CA PHE A 254 11.88 -2.06 -8.24
C PHE A 254 12.00 -2.74 -9.60
N PHE A 255 13.21 -2.80 -10.17
CA PHE A 255 13.49 -3.52 -11.41
C PHE A 255 13.22 -5.02 -11.27
N LEU A 256 13.70 -5.65 -10.19
CA LEU A 256 13.43 -7.08 -9.94
C LEU A 256 11.94 -7.36 -9.74
N ILE A 257 11.23 -6.50 -9.00
CA ILE A 257 9.78 -6.62 -8.80
C ILE A 257 9.05 -6.49 -10.15
N ALA A 258 9.45 -5.55 -11.00
CA ALA A 258 8.87 -5.37 -12.32
C ALA A 258 9.12 -6.60 -13.21
N LEU A 259 10.35 -7.12 -13.23
CA LEU A 259 10.69 -8.33 -13.99
C LEU A 259 9.89 -9.55 -13.51
N LEU A 260 9.79 -9.74 -12.19
CA LEU A 260 9.02 -10.82 -11.59
C LEU A 260 7.52 -10.68 -11.90
N SER A 261 6.99 -9.46 -11.85
CA SER A 261 5.59 -9.18 -12.22
C SER A 261 5.31 -9.55 -13.66
N VAL A 262 6.17 -9.10 -14.59
CA VAL A 262 6.08 -9.42 -16.02
C VAL A 262 6.14 -10.92 -16.25
N PHE A 263 7.09 -11.62 -15.62
CA PHE A 263 7.21 -13.08 -15.69
C PHE A 263 5.92 -13.77 -15.23
N TYR A 264 5.35 -13.38 -14.09
CA TYR A 264 4.10 -13.97 -13.60
C TYR A 264 2.91 -13.66 -14.50
N ILE A 265 2.78 -12.43 -15.02
CA ILE A 265 1.69 -12.07 -15.94
C ILE A 265 1.72 -12.93 -17.20
N PHE A 266 2.91 -13.15 -17.79
CA PHE A 266 3.04 -14.02 -18.95
C PHE A 266 2.67 -15.48 -18.64
N ASN A 267 3.10 -15.98 -17.48
CA ASN A 267 2.74 -17.34 -17.05
C ASN A 267 1.24 -17.49 -16.78
N TYR A 268 0.61 -16.51 -16.11
CA TYR A 268 -0.84 -16.51 -15.89
C TYR A 268 -1.62 -16.41 -17.20
N ASN A 269 -1.14 -15.63 -18.17
CA ASN A 269 -1.78 -15.56 -19.48
C ASN A 269 -1.67 -16.90 -20.24
N LYS A 270 -0.53 -17.59 -20.12
CA LYS A 270 -0.31 -18.89 -20.74
C LYS A 270 -1.15 -20.01 -20.09
N VAL A 271 -1.24 -20.02 -18.77
CA VAL A 271 -1.92 -21.09 -17.99
C VAL A 271 -3.42 -20.84 -17.88
N GLY A 272 -3.82 -19.60 -17.67
CA GLY A 272 -5.20 -19.19 -17.41
C GLY A 272 -5.96 -18.65 -18.60
N GLY A 273 -5.28 -18.38 -19.73
CA GLY A 273 -5.91 -17.78 -20.91
C GLY A 273 -6.98 -18.68 -21.51
N GLU A 274 -8.16 -18.12 -21.75
CA GLU A 274 -9.25 -18.83 -22.41
C GLU A 274 -9.18 -18.63 -23.93
N SER A 275 -9.36 -19.71 -24.70
CA SER A 275 -9.32 -19.67 -26.17
C SER A 275 -10.44 -18.84 -26.80
N LYS A 276 -11.55 -18.62 -26.08
CA LYS A 276 -12.69 -17.80 -26.53
C LYS A 276 -12.41 -16.30 -26.45
N ASN A 277 -11.45 -15.89 -25.63
CA ASN A 277 -11.17 -14.48 -25.35
C ASN A 277 -9.99 -13.99 -26.21
N LYS A 278 -9.98 -12.69 -26.53
CA LYS A 278 -8.85 -12.07 -27.24
C LYS A 278 -7.64 -12.03 -26.32
N ASN A 279 -6.43 -12.10 -26.88
CA ASN A 279 -5.18 -12.06 -26.11
C ASN A 279 -5.09 -10.89 -25.11
N TRP A 280 -5.57 -9.71 -25.48
CA TRP A 280 -5.57 -8.55 -24.58
C TRP A 280 -6.50 -8.74 -23.36
N GLN A 281 -7.61 -9.47 -23.51
CA GLN A 281 -8.55 -9.76 -22.43
C GLN A 281 -7.93 -10.76 -21.45
N ASN A 282 -7.29 -11.81 -21.98
CA ASN A 282 -6.55 -12.77 -21.18
C ASN A 282 -5.40 -12.10 -20.40
N LEU A 283 -4.69 -11.18 -21.06
CA LEU A 283 -3.62 -10.40 -20.44
C LEU A 283 -4.15 -9.44 -19.36
N ALA A 284 -5.27 -8.76 -19.60
CA ALA A 284 -5.93 -7.92 -18.59
C ALA A 284 -6.36 -8.71 -17.35
N VAL A 285 -6.93 -9.91 -17.53
CA VAL A 285 -7.31 -10.78 -16.41
C VAL A 285 -6.07 -11.32 -15.69
N SER A 286 -4.98 -11.58 -16.40
CA SER A 286 -3.70 -12.01 -15.81
C SER A 286 -3.09 -10.93 -14.91
N PHE A 287 -3.16 -9.67 -15.33
CA PHE A 287 -2.83 -8.50 -14.51
C PHE A 287 -3.70 -8.43 -13.24
N ALA A 288 -5.01 -8.58 -13.39
CA ALA A 288 -5.93 -8.60 -12.25
C ALA A 288 -5.68 -9.78 -11.30
N TYR A 289 -5.30 -10.94 -11.84
CA TYR A 289 -4.98 -12.13 -11.06
C TYR A 289 -3.68 -11.97 -10.26
N LEU A 290 -2.65 -11.34 -10.84
CA LEU A 290 -1.43 -10.98 -10.11
C LEU A 290 -1.78 -10.10 -8.91
N GLN A 291 -2.62 -9.08 -9.10
CA GLN A 291 -3.05 -8.21 -8.00
C GLN A 291 -3.87 -8.97 -6.95
N TYR A 292 -4.75 -9.88 -7.36
CA TYR A 292 -5.47 -10.76 -6.43
C TYR A 292 -4.49 -11.61 -5.59
N ARG A 293 -3.45 -12.20 -6.20
CA ARG A 293 -2.42 -12.95 -5.46
C ARG A 293 -1.65 -12.05 -4.49
N PHE A 294 -1.29 -10.83 -4.91
CA PHE A 294 -0.68 -9.84 -4.01
C PHE A 294 -1.57 -9.49 -2.82
N LEU A 295 -2.88 -9.31 -3.03
CA LEU A 295 -3.81 -9.05 -1.93
C LEU A 295 -3.93 -10.25 -0.98
N ARG A 296 -4.09 -11.45 -1.54
CA ARG A 296 -4.24 -12.69 -0.76
C ARG A 296 -3.00 -13.00 0.08
N ASN A 297 -1.83 -12.91 -0.53
CA ASN A 297 -0.56 -13.26 0.14
C ASN A 297 -0.01 -12.08 0.94
N GLY A 298 -0.15 -10.86 0.42
CA GLY A 298 0.32 -9.63 1.05
C GLY A 298 -0.41 -9.33 2.35
N PHE A 299 -1.72 -9.58 2.42
CA PHE A 299 -2.47 -9.41 3.68
C PHE A 299 -1.90 -10.31 4.79
N LEU A 300 -1.64 -11.59 4.50
CA LEU A 300 -1.03 -12.52 5.46
C LEU A 300 0.39 -12.12 5.84
N SER A 301 1.20 -11.67 4.86
CA SER A 301 2.57 -11.24 5.11
C SER A 301 2.65 -9.97 5.95
N ILE A 302 1.83 -8.96 5.66
CA ILE A 302 1.74 -7.71 6.44
C ILE A 302 1.23 -8.03 7.84
N PHE A 303 0.15 -8.80 7.97
CA PHE A 303 -0.39 -9.21 9.26
C PHE A 303 0.66 -9.96 10.10
N SER A 304 1.38 -10.92 9.51
CA SER A 304 2.46 -11.63 10.19
C SER A 304 3.60 -10.71 10.61
N THR A 305 3.96 -9.73 9.77
CA THR A 305 5.03 -8.76 10.08
C THR A 305 4.62 -7.86 11.25
N ILE A 306 3.38 -7.34 11.24
CA ILE A 306 2.84 -6.55 12.35
C ILE A 306 2.83 -7.39 13.64
N LEU A 307 2.41 -8.65 13.57
CA LEU A 307 2.41 -9.55 14.72
C LEU A 307 3.82 -9.78 15.27
N ILE A 308 4.82 -9.98 14.39
CA ILE A 308 6.23 -10.13 14.79
C ILE A 308 6.73 -8.85 15.46
N ILE A 309 6.47 -7.68 14.89
CA ILE A 309 6.87 -6.39 15.47
C ILE A 309 6.21 -6.21 16.85
N LEU A 310 4.90 -6.45 16.96
CA LEU A 310 4.19 -6.37 18.24
C LEU A 310 4.75 -7.35 19.28
N PHE A 311 5.07 -8.58 18.87
CA PHE A 311 5.66 -9.58 19.75
C PHE A 311 7.06 -9.17 20.23
N VAL A 312 7.91 -8.67 19.33
CA VAL A 312 9.24 -8.17 19.68
C VAL A 312 9.15 -6.98 20.62
N THR A 313 8.30 -5.99 20.31
CA THR A 313 8.06 -4.84 21.18
C THR A 313 7.54 -5.27 22.56
N PHE A 314 6.60 -6.21 22.61
CA PHE A 314 6.09 -6.76 23.87
C PHE A 314 7.18 -7.45 24.70
N LEU A 315 8.04 -8.27 24.08
CA LEU A 315 9.17 -8.89 24.76
C LEU A 315 10.13 -7.83 25.33
N PHE A 316 10.45 -6.78 24.56
CA PHE A 316 11.28 -5.68 25.05
C PHE A 316 10.61 -4.93 26.21
N SER A 317 9.31 -4.63 26.12
CA SER A 317 8.58 -3.99 27.22
C SER A 317 8.54 -4.85 28.47
N LEU A 318 8.38 -6.17 28.35
CA LEU A 318 8.41 -7.11 29.48
C LEU A 318 9.82 -7.17 30.09
N LEU A 319 10.86 -7.19 29.25
CA LEU A 319 12.25 -7.14 29.71
C LEU A 319 12.54 -5.85 30.48
N LEU A 320 12.14 -4.69 29.94
CA LEU A 320 12.27 -3.40 30.63
C LEU A 320 11.49 -3.38 31.93
N PHE A 321 10.24 -3.83 31.93
CA PHE A 321 9.43 -3.93 33.14
C PHE A 321 10.07 -4.82 34.21
N ASN A 322 10.65 -5.96 33.82
CA ASN A 322 11.39 -6.83 34.73
C ASN A 322 12.65 -6.15 35.27
N ILE A 323 13.40 -5.44 34.42
CA ILE A 323 14.58 -4.68 34.85
C ILE A 323 14.16 -3.59 35.84
N ASP A 324 13.10 -2.84 35.57
CA ASP A 324 12.58 -1.79 36.45
C ASP A 324 12.09 -2.37 37.79
N LEU A 325 11.42 -3.53 37.77
CA LEU A 325 10.93 -4.19 38.97
C LEU A 325 12.08 -4.75 39.81
N ILE A 326 13.12 -5.29 39.16
CA ILE A 326 14.37 -5.72 39.81
C ILE A 326 15.12 -4.51 40.39
N GLN A 327 15.20 -3.39 39.65
CA GLN A 327 15.85 -2.16 40.12
C GLN A 327 15.12 -1.55 41.31
N ASN A 328 13.79 -1.49 41.28
CA ASN A 328 12.96 -0.96 42.36
C ASN A 328 12.93 -1.86 43.60
N ASN A 329 12.99 -3.19 43.45
CA ASN A 329 12.94 -4.12 44.58
C ASN A 329 14.31 -4.48 45.17
N LEU A 330 15.41 -4.35 44.41
CA LEU A 330 16.76 -4.67 44.89
C LEU A 330 17.61 -3.42 45.23
N GLY A 331 17.11 -2.20 44.98
CA GLY A 331 17.80 -0.95 45.36
C GLY A 331 19.22 -0.80 44.80
N LEU A 332 19.59 -1.55 43.76
CA LEU A 332 20.99 -1.84 43.45
C LEU A 332 21.60 -1.03 42.31
N PHE A 333 20.87 -0.15 41.63
CA PHE A 333 21.46 0.72 40.59
C PHE A 333 20.78 2.10 40.49
N GLY A 334 20.88 2.91 41.55
CA GLY A 334 20.45 4.32 41.52
C GLY A 334 21.35 5.28 40.74
N LYS A 335 22.17 4.83 39.77
CA LYS A 335 23.18 5.67 39.08
C LYS A 335 23.44 5.34 37.60
N ALA A 336 22.55 4.65 36.90
CA ALA A 336 22.74 4.32 35.48
C ALA A 336 21.62 4.85 34.56
N SER A 337 20.83 5.83 35.01
CA SER A 337 19.73 6.43 34.22
C SER A 337 20.06 7.82 33.66
N GLU A 338 21.34 8.17 33.52
CA GLU A 338 21.77 9.32 32.72
C GLU A 338 22.51 8.80 31.48
N PHE A 339 21.77 8.27 30.50
CA PHE A 339 22.09 8.29 29.06
C PHE A 339 20.85 7.96 28.24
#